data_AF-A0A8C8LK71-F1
#
_entry.id   AF-A0A8C8LK71-F1
#
_cell.length_a   1.000
_cell.length_b   1.000
_cell.length_c   1.000
_cell.angle_alpha   90.00
_cell.angle_beta   90.00
_cell.angle_gamma   90.00
#
_symmetry.space_group_name_H-M   'P 1'
#
loop_
_entity.id
_entity.type
_entity.pdbx_description
1 polymer ?
#
loop_
_entity_poly.entity_id
_entity_poly.type
_entity_poly.pdbx_seq_one_letter_code
_entity_poly.pdbx_strand_id
1 'polypeptide(L)'
;IKDLLYRIRIDTARTLKSKMKFGLIQMMRKQLIPLIGIMTFAAAAATFASLYFLFSKNDVILNKSRNPEPWEGVDPSKPQKLVTIHQKWRPIEELEQVYDQVISHVRALSLSTLQLMLSVTKAICW
;
A
#
# COMPACT_ATOMS: atom_id res chain seq x y z
N ILE A 1 2.21 48.93 -24.44
CA ILE A 1 2.27 48.06 -23.22
C ILE A 1 2.16 46.58 -23.58
N LYS A 2 1.09 46.11 -24.26
CA LYS A 2 0.92 44.69 -24.62
C LYS A 2 2.03 44.12 -25.53
N ASP A 3 2.49 44.89 -26.52
CA ASP A 3 3.59 44.50 -27.41
C ASP A 3 4.92 44.31 -26.66
N LEU A 4 5.18 45.20 -25.69
CA LEU A 4 6.38 45.17 -24.85
C LEU A 4 6.39 43.92 -23.96
N LEU A 5 5.24 43.57 -23.39
CA LEU A 5 5.04 42.36 -22.59
C LEU A 5 5.19 41.07 -23.43
N TYR A 6 4.74 41.08 -24.69
CA TYR A 6 4.89 39.95 -25.61
C TYR A 6 6.37 39.71 -25.99
N ARG A 7 7.11 40.78 -26.30
CA ARG A 7 8.55 40.71 -26.60
C ARG A 7 9.35 40.20 -25.41
N ILE A 8 9.10 40.75 -24.21
CA ILE A 8 9.76 40.27 -22.97
C ILE A 8 9.50 38.78 -22.76
N ARG A 9 8.25 38.32 -22.90
CA ARG A 9 7.92 36.89 -22.73
C ARG A 9 8.67 35.99 -23.72
N ILE A 10 8.79 36.40 -24.97
CA ILE A 10 9.53 35.65 -26.00
C ILE A 10 11.03 35.63 -25.71
N ASP A 11 11.60 36.73 -25.25
CA ASP A 11 13.02 36.78 -24.88
C ASP A 11 13.33 35.90 -23.67
N THR A 12 12.49 35.93 -22.64
CA THR A 12 12.64 35.05 -21.48
C THR A 12 12.51 33.58 -21.91
N ALA A 13 11.55 33.24 -22.77
CA ALA A 13 11.38 31.88 -23.29
C ALA A 13 12.57 31.41 -24.14
N ARG A 14 13.10 32.27 -25.02
CA ARG A 14 14.30 31.98 -25.82
C ARG A 14 15.53 31.78 -24.96
N THR A 15 15.70 32.62 -23.94
CA THR A 15 16.83 32.56 -23.00
C THR A 15 16.76 31.32 -22.12
N LEU A 16 15.58 30.95 -21.61
CA LEU A 16 15.37 29.71 -20.87
C LEU A 16 15.64 28.48 -21.74
N LYS A 17 15.20 28.51 -23.02
CA LYS A 17 15.44 27.43 -23.96
C LYS A 17 16.92 27.27 -24.29
N SER A 18 17.67 28.36 -24.47
CA SER A 18 19.12 28.28 -24.72
C SER A 18 19.89 27.80 -23.49
N LYS A 19 19.50 28.28 -22.29
CA LYS A 19 20.09 27.87 -21.01
C LYS A 19 19.87 26.38 -20.73
N MET A 20 18.67 25.85 -20.98
CA MET A 20 18.38 24.41 -20.89
C MET A 20 19.18 23.59 -21.90
N LYS A 21 19.29 24.04 -23.15
CA LYS A 21 20.11 23.36 -24.17
C LYS A 21 21.58 23.29 -23.77
N PHE A 22 22.13 24.38 -23.22
CA PHE A 22 23.52 24.42 -22.77
C PHE A 22 23.76 23.50 -21.57
N GLY A 23 22.82 23.44 -20.61
CA GLY A 23 22.85 22.48 -19.50
C GLY A 23 22.82 21.03 -19.97
N LEU A 24 21.94 20.68 -20.92
CA LEU A 24 21.92 19.33 -21.51
C LEU A 24 23.24 18.98 -22.19
N ILE A 25 23.84 19.91 -22.95
CA ILE A 25 25.12 19.67 -23.65
C ILE A 25 26.26 19.46 -22.65
N GLN A 26 26.26 20.16 -21.51
CA GLN A 26 27.24 19.91 -20.44
C GLN A 26 27.05 18.54 -19.76
N MET A 27 25.80 18.07 -19.64
CA MET A 27 25.47 16.72 -19.15
C MET A 27 25.93 15.61 -20.11
N MET A 28 26.12 15.93 -21.40
CA MET A 28 26.59 14.99 -22.44
C MET A 28 28.13 14.83 -22.48
N ARG A 29 28.89 15.35 -21.50
CA ARG A 29 30.30 15.00 -21.36
C ARG A 29 30.42 13.50 -21.08
N LYS A 30 31.28 12.79 -21.81
CA LYS A 30 31.39 11.32 -21.82
C LYS A 30 31.50 10.65 -20.43
N GLN A 31 32.08 11.33 -19.44
CA GLN A 31 32.23 10.82 -18.07
C GLN A 31 31.03 11.15 -17.16
N LEU A 32 30.26 12.19 -17.49
CA LEU A 32 29.16 12.69 -16.65
C LEU A 32 27.83 11.99 -16.96
N ILE A 33 27.67 11.49 -18.18
CA ILE A 33 26.50 10.71 -18.63
C ILE A 33 26.21 9.50 -17.70
N PRO A 34 27.17 8.60 -17.40
CA PRO A 34 26.90 7.47 -16.51
C PRO A 34 26.61 7.92 -15.07
N LEU A 35 27.28 8.96 -14.58
CA LEU A 35 27.06 9.48 -13.23
C LEU A 35 25.65 10.03 -13.05
N ILE A 36 25.22 10.88 -13.98
CA ILE A 36 23.85 11.43 -14.00
C ILE A 36 22.85 10.29 -14.20
N GLY A 37 23.13 9.32 -15.06
CA GLY A 37 22.27 8.17 -15.30
C GLY A 37 21.98 7.37 -14.03
N ILE A 38 23.01 7.09 -13.22
CA ILE A 38 22.84 6.39 -11.93
C ILE A 38 22.07 7.26 -10.94
N MET A 39 22.37 8.57 -10.85
CA MET A 39 21.65 9.46 -9.94
C MET A 39 20.17 9.59 -10.29
N THR A 40 19.84 9.78 -11.58
CA THR A 40 18.44 9.90 -12.02
C THR A 40 17.72 8.57 -11.89
N PHE A 41 18.37 7.44 -12.19
CA PHE A 41 17.82 6.11 -11.97
C PHE A 41 17.54 5.86 -10.48
N ALA A 42 18.47 6.21 -9.59
CA ALA A 42 18.28 6.07 -8.15
C ALA A 42 17.14 6.96 -7.63
N ALA A 43 17.09 8.22 -8.07
CA ALA A 43 16.02 9.15 -7.70
C ALA A 43 14.65 8.65 -8.19
N ALA A 44 14.57 8.16 -9.43
CA ALA A 44 13.36 7.56 -9.97
C ALA A 44 12.96 6.29 -9.21
N ALA A 45 13.91 5.38 -8.96
CA ALA A 45 13.65 4.16 -8.21
C ALA A 45 13.11 4.46 -6.79
N ALA A 46 13.68 5.46 -6.11
CA ALA A 46 13.23 5.87 -4.79
C ALA A 46 11.80 6.46 -4.81
N THR A 47 11.48 7.29 -5.80
CA THR A 47 10.11 7.83 -5.92
C THR A 47 9.11 6.73 -6.27
N PHE A 48 9.43 5.85 -7.22
CA PHE A 48 8.56 4.71 -7.56
C PHE A 48 8.36 3.77 -6.38
N ALA A 49 9.41 3.44 -5.62
CA ALA A 49 9.31 2.59 -4.44
C ALA A 49 8.42 3.24 -3.36
N SER A 50 8.58 4.55 -3.14
CA SER A 50 7.75 5.31 -2.19
C SER A 50 6.28 5.29 -2.59
N LEU A 51 5.96 5.53 -3.87
CA LEU A 51 4.59 5.45 -4.39
C LEU A 51 4.03 4.03 -4.29
N TYR A 52 4.82 3.01 -4.63
CA TYR A 52 4.41 1.62 -4.53
C TYR A 52 4.02 1.25 -3.10
N PHE A 53 4.84 1.61 -2.10
CA PHE A 53 4.53 1.33 -0.71
C PHE A 53 3.30 2.10 -0.23
N LEU A 54 3.14 3.37 -0.62
CA LEU A 54 2.01 4.18 -0.22
C LEU A 54 0.66 3.63 -0.73
N PHE A 55 0.62 3.12 -1.97
CA PHE A 55 -0.63 2.72 -2.62
C PHE A 55 -0.90 1.22 -2.59
N SER A 56 0.14 0.37 -2.56
CA SER A 56 -0.02 -1.09 -2.69
C SER A 56 0.11 -1.83 -1.37
N LYS A 57 0.66 -1.19 -0.31
CA LYS A 57 0.81 -1.80 1.01
C LYS A 57 -0.19 -1.21 1.99
N ASN A 58 -0.96 -2.10 2.61
CA ASN A 58 -1.90 -1.76 3.66
C ASN A 58 -1.21 -1.37 4.98
N ASP A 59 0.08 -1.67 5.12
CA ASP A 59 0.86 -1.38 6.35
C ASP A 59 1.13 0.13 6.53
N VAL A 60 0.99 0.94 5.48
CA VAL A 60 1.24 2.39 5.53
C VAL A 60 -0.04 3.11 5.95
N ILE A 61 -0.13 3.41 7.24
CA ILE A 61 -1.30 4.07 7.83
C ILE A 61 -1.21 5.58 7.59
N LEU A 62 -2.01 6.09 6.65
CA LEU A 62 -2.13 7.54 6.40
C LEU A 62 -3.16 8.21 7.32
N ASN A 63 -4.16 7.45 7.79
CA ASN A 63 -5.19 7.95 8.69
C ASN A 63 -5.25 7.08 9.94
N LYS A 64 -5.01 7.69 11.10
CA LYS A 64 -4.99 7.01 12.39
C LYS A 64 -6.40 6.80 12.99
N SER A 65 -7.40 7.49 12.44
CA SER A 65 -8.79 7.36 12.88
C SER A 65 -9.45 6.16 12.19
N ARG A 66 -10.01 5.23 12.98
CA ARG A 66 -10.59 3.95 12.52
C ARG A 66 -9.60 3.04 11.79
N ASN A 67 -8.40 2.89 12.35
CA ASN A 67 -7.41 1.93 11.84
C ASN A 67 -7.88 0.49 12.16
N PRO A 68 -8.15 -0.35 11.14
CA PRO A 68 -8.40 -1.78 11.37
C PRO A 68 -7.15 -2.44 11.97
N GLU A 69 -7.33 -3.60 12.58
CA GLU A 69 -6.18 -4.34 13.11
C GLU A 69 -5.27 -4.77 11.94
N PRO A 70 -3.93 -4.73 12.11
CA PRO A 70 -2.99 -4.82 11.00
C PRO A 70 -3.06 -6.14 10.21
N TRP A 71 -3.61 -7.21 10.80
CA TRP A 71 -3.81 -8.51 10.15
C TRP A 71 -5.16 -8.66 9.43
N GLU A 72 -6.14 -7.78 9.65
CA GLU A 72 -7.48 -7.91 9.04
C GLU A 72 -7.48 -7.67 7.52
N GLY A 73 -6.57 -6.81 7.04
CA GLY A 73 -6.45 -6.49 5.62
C GLY A 73 -5.43 -7.34 4.86
N VAL A 74 -4.80 -8.32 5.50
CA VAL A 74 -3.76 -9.15 4.89
C VAL A 74 -4.37 -10.47 4.43
N ASP A 75 -4.39 -10.69 3.12
CA ASP A 75 -4.74 -12.00 2.55
C ASP A 75 -3.48 -12.87 2.45
N PRO A 76 -3.35 -13.91 3.28
CA PRO A 76 -2.13 -14.68 3.34
C PRO A 76 -2.00 -15.67 2.16
N SER A 77 -3.09 -15.87 1.39
CA SER A 77 -3.11 -16.70 0.18
C SER A 77 -2.38 -16.04 -0.99
N LYS A 78 -2.16 -14.73 -0.91
CA LYS A 78 -1.47 -13.94 -1.93
C LYS A 78 -0.02 -13.69 -1.54
N PRO A 79 0.91 -13.68 -2.50
CA PRO A 79 2.29 -13.30 -2.23
C PRO A 79 2.37 -11.85 -1.78
N GLN A 80 2.79 -11.64 -0.54
CA GLN A 80 2.89 -10.30 0.05
C GLN A 80 4.21 -9.59 -0.25
N LYS A 81 5.17 -10.22 -0.95
CA LYS A 81 6.47 -9.60 -1.28
C LYS A 81 6.54 -9.25 -2.76
N LEU A 82 7.30 -8.19 -3.06
CA LEU A 82 7.61 -7.78 -4.45
C LEU A 82 8.24 -8.92 -5.26
N VAL A 83 9.08 -9.73 -4.62
CA VAL A 83 9.67 -10.93 -5.20
C VAL A 83 9.49 -12.08 -4.21
N THR A 84 8.90 -13.17 -4.67
CA THR A 84 8.74 -14.40 -3.90
C THR A 84 9.52 -15.53 -4.56
N ILE A 85 10.47 -16.12 -3.84
CA ILE A 85 11.20 -17.31 -4.28
C ILE A 85 10.77 -18.47 -3.38
N HIS A 86 10.13 -19.49 -3.97
CA HIS A 86 9.66 -20.71 -3.29
C HIS A 86 8.72 -20.51 -2.07
N GLN A 87 8.15 -19.32 -1.87
CA GLN A 87 7.21 -19.06 -0.78
C GLN A 87 5.84 -19.64 -1.12
N LYS A 88 5.43 -20.69 -0.40
CA LYS A 88 4.07 -21.29 -0.47
C LYS A 88 3.35 -20.99 0.84
N TRP A 89 2.13 -20.48 0.76
CA TRP A 89 1.26 -20.40 1.93
C TRP A 89 0.64 -21.78 2.21
N ARG A 90 0.66 -22.20 3.47
CA ARG A 90 -0.08 -23.38 3.96
C ARG A 90 -0.67 -23.06 5.33
N PRO A 91 -1.92 -23.48 5.60
CA PRO A 91 -2.51 -23.36 6.92
C PRO A 91 -1.73 -24.21 7.94
N ILE A 92 -1.72 -23.76 9.19
CA ILE A 92 -1.08 -24.46 10.30
C ILE A 92 -2.16 -25.34 10.92
N GLU A 93 -1.96 -26.67 10.91
CA GLU A 93 -2.96 -27.63 11.38
C GLU A 93 -3.37 -27.37 12.85
N GLU A 94 -2.42 -27.01 13.71
CA GLU A 94 -2.69 -26.71 15.13
C GLU A 94 -3.64 -25.51 15.30
N LEU A 95 -3.52 -24.49 14.44
CA LEU A 95 -4.36 -23.30 14.53
C LEU A 95 -5.79 -23.60 14.10
N GLU A 96 -5.96 -24.45 13.09
CA GLU A 96 -7.27 -24.89 12.59
C GLU A 96 -8.00 -25.72 13.63
N GLN A 97 -7.30 -26.64 14.31
CA GLN A 97 -7.85 -27.43 15.41
C GLN A 97 -8.36 -26.54 16.56
N VAL A 98 -7.58 -25.53 16.96
CA VAL A 98 -7.98 -24.59 18.02
C VAL A 98 -9.21 -23.79 17.57
N TYR A 99 -9.25 -23.34 16.32
CA TYR A 99 -10.38 -22.58 15.80
C TYR A 99 -11.68 -23.40 15.79
N ASP A 100 -11.62 -24.64 15.31
CA ASP A 100 -12.78 -25.55 15.30
C ASP A 100 -13.23 -25.92 16.71
N GLN A 101 -12.27 -26.11 17.63
CA GLN A 101 -12.57 -26.33 19.04
C GLN A 101 -13.30 -25.14 19.65
N VAL A 102 -12.83 -23.91 19.40
CA VAL A 102 -13.47 -22.71 19.95
C VAL A 102 -14.86 -22.50 19.35
N ILE A 103 -15.03 -22.66 18.04
CA ILE A 103 -16.34 -22.51 17.39
C ILE A 103 -17.34 -23.55 17.89
N SER A 104 -16.92 -24.81 18.04
CA SER A 104 -17.80 -25.87 18.54
C SER A 104 -18.28 -25.57 19.97
N HIS A 105 -17.39 -25.08 20.85
CA HIS A 105 -17.76 -24.64 22.19
C HIS A 105 -18.72 -23.44 22.18
N VAL A 106 -18.47 -22.42 21.35
CA VAL A 106 -19.34 -21.23 21.26
C VAL A 106 -20.74 -21.60 20.74
N ARG A 107 -20.85 -22.47 19.73
CA ARG A 107 -22.15 -22.96 19.24
C ARG A 107 -22.88 -23.80 20.28
N ALA A 108 -22.17 -24.66 21.01
CA ALA A 108 -22.77 -25.47 22.08
C ALA A 108 -23.32 -24.58 23.19
N LEU A 109 -22.56 -23.55 23.57
CA LEU A 109 -22.99 -22.58 24.57
C LEU A 109 -24.26 -21.84 24.09
N SER A 110 -24.27 -21.30 22.87
CA SER A 110 -25.44 -20.57 22.36
C SER A 110 -26.69 -21.44 22.27
N LEU A 111 -26.56 -22.70 21.84
CA LEU A 111 -27.66 -23.67 21.83
C LEU A 111 -28.20 -23.98 23.23
N SER A 112 -27.31 -24.13 24.22
CA SER A 112 -27.70 -24.37 25.61
C SER A 112 -28.47 -23.18 26.20
N THR A 113 -28.04 -21.95 25.89
CA THR A 113 -28.72 -20.72 26.33
C THR A 113 -30.09 -20.59 25.66
N LEU A 114 -30.20 -20.87 24.36
CA LEU A 114 -31.49 -20.85 23.66
C LEU A 114 -32.46 -21.89 24.23
N GLN A 115 -31.98 -23.09 24.57
CA GLN A 115 -32.81 -24.14 25.17
C GLN A 115 -33.33 -23.70 26.55
N LEU A 116 -32.47 -23.09 27.38
CA LEU A 116 -32.89 -22.54 28.68
C LEU A 116 -33.93 -21.43 28.50
N MET A 117 -33.73 -20.51 27.56
CA MET A 117 -34.68 -19.44 27.25
C MET A 117 -36.04 -20.01 26.81
N LEU A 118 -36.05 -21.01 25.92
CA LEU A 118 -37.26 -21.72 25.51
C LEU A 118 -37.96 -22.42 26.68
N SER A 119 -37.19 -23.03 27.59
CA SER A 119 -37.73 -23.71 28.77
C SER A 119 -38.35 -22.72 29.76
N VAL A 120 -37.71 -21.57 29.97
CA VAL A 120 -38.22 -20.48 30.83
C VAL A 120 -39.48 -19.85 30.21
N THR A 121 -39.50 -19.60 28.90
CA THR A 121 -40.70 -19.07 28.23
C THR A 121 -41.88 -20.04 28.32
N LYS A 122 -41.66 -21.35 28.15
CA LYS A 122 -42.70 -22.36 28.35
C LYS A 122 -43.22 -22.39 29.79
N ALA A 123 -42.35 -22.18 30.78
CA ALA A 123 -42.74 -22.16 32.20
C ALA A 123 -43.48 -20.88 32.61
N ILE A 124 -43.32 -19.77 31.89
CA ILE A 124 -44.03 -18.50 32.15
C ILE A 124 -45.37 -18.44 31.39
N CYS A 125 -45.47 -19.07 30.23
CA CYS A 125 -46.65 -19.03 29.35
C CYS A 125 -47.69 -20.12 29.65
N TRP A 126 -47.46 -20.92 30.69
CA TRP A 126 -48.38 -21.91 31.29
C TRP A 126 -48.68 -21.49 32.72
#